data_AF-A0A7X1TY02-F1
#
_entry.id   AF-A0A7X1TY02-F1
#
_cell.length_a   1.000
_cell.length_b   1.000
_cell.length_c   1.000
_cell.angle_alpha   90.00
_cell.angle_beta   90.00
_cell.angle_gamma   90.00
#
_symmetry.space_group_name_H-M   'P 1'
#
loop_
_entity.id
_entity.type
_entity.pdbx_description
1 polymer ?
#
loop_
_entity_poly.entity_id
_entity_poly.type
_entity_poly.pdbx_seq_one_letter_code
_entity_poly.pdbx_strand_id
1 'polypeptide(L)'
;MNGRFEVLTLGEAQCLIRFSDSDDTVLLASSAIPDLDLAERTIEWLRLALQKDWLYQIGRAYQANGPMFTLSAPFGVVCSSPPFTSSDSMERAVAYIKTAVVAAPVLKLSGSREARMPAPSTASMTGSQVEPATSFSRTALQKKQPPAHTESMAGRSASRER
;
A
#
# COMPACT_ATOMS: atom_id res chain seq x y z
N MET A 1 4.51 -25.88 -9.43
CA MET A 1 4.93 -24.69 -8.67
C MET A 1 4.42 -23.50 -9.43
N ASN A 2 3.27 -22.94 -9.06
CA ASN A 2 2.65 -21.88 -9.87
C ASN A 2 2.42 -20.66 -8.99
N GLY A 3 3.43 -19.80 -8.91
CA GLY A 3 3.22 -18.42 -8.48
C GLY A 3 2.53 -17.63 -9.60
N ARG A 4 1.95 -16.47 -9.29
CA ARG A 4 1.23 -15.64 -10.26
C ARG A 4 1.52 -14.16 -10.07
N PHE A 5 1.41 -13.42 -11.16
CA PHE A 5 1.37 -11.96 -11.14
C PHE A 5 -0.07 -11.48 -11.08
N GLU A 6 -0.32 -10.46 -10.25
CA GLU A 6 -1.57 -9.72 -10.19
C GLU A 6 -1.27 -8.25 -10.51
N VAL A 7 -1.94 -7.70 -11.51
CA VAL A 7 -1.92 -6.26 -11.81
C VAL A 7 -3.21 -5.65 -11.30
N LEU A 8 -3.10 -4.88 -10.21
CA LEU A 8 -4.21 -4.20 -9.56
C LEU A 8 -4.28 -2.76 -10.05
N THR A 9 -5.39 -2.36 -10.67
CA THR A 9 -5.60 -0.95 -11.03
C THR A 9 -6.17 -0.17 -9.84
N LEU A 10 -5.38 0.74 -9.28
CA LEU A 10 -5.77 1.69 -8.25
C LEU A 10 -6.33 2.97 -8.91
N GLY A 11 -7.66 3.13 -8.92
CA GLY A 11 -8.29 4.36 -9.40
C GLY A 11 -7.98 4.69 -10.87
N GLU A 12 -7.98 5.98 -11.22
CA GLU A 12 -8.00 6.45 -12.62
C GLU A 12 -6.68 6.32 -13.39
N ALA A 13 -5.53 6.09 -12.73
CA ALA A 13 -4.25 6.03 -13.46
C ALA A 13 -3.09 5.42 -12.66
N GLN A 14 -3.34 4.47 -11.75
CA GLN A 14 -2.25 3.79 -11.05
C GLN A 14 -2.44 2.29 -11.09
N CYS A 15 -1.35 1.56 -11.25
CA CYS A 15 -1.29 0.12 -11.24
C CYS A 15 -0.31 -0.33 -10.16
N LEU A 16 -0.60 -1.46 -9.51
CA LEU A 16 0.32 -2.18 -8.66
C LEU A 16 0.52 -3.58 -9.21
N ILE A 17 1.75 -4.03 -9.26
CA ILE A 17 2.09 -5.42 -9.57
C ILE A 17 2.35 -6.13 -8.24
N ARG A 18 1.74 -7.29 -8.06
CA ARG A 18 2.04 -8.22 -6.97
C ARG A 18 2.43 -9.56 -7.55
N PHE A 19 3.41 -10.21 -6.96
CA PHE A 19 3.72 -11.62 -7.21
C PHE A 19 3.42 -12.41 -5.94
N SER A 20 2.56 -13.41 -6.09
CA SER A 20 2.20 -14.33 -5.02
C SER A 20 2.65 -15.74 -5.35
N ASP A 21 2.99 -16.52 -4.33
CA ASP A 21 3.22 -17.96 -4.49
C ASP A 21 1.90 -18.75 -4.63
N SER A 22 1.99 -20.08 -4.54
CA SER A 22 0.82 -20.95 -4.65
C SER A 22 -0.14 -20.87 -3.47
N ASP A 23 0.30 -20.34 -2.33
CA ASP A 23 -0.50 -20.21 -1.10
C ASP A 23 -1.06 -18.79 -0.94
N ASP A 24 -1.11 -18.02 -2.05
CA ASP A 24 -1.50 -16.61 -2.09
C ASP A 24 -0.61 -15.69 -1.23
N THR A 25 0.57 -16.16 -0.82
CA THR A 25 1.52 -15.35 -0.04
C THR A 25 2.24 -14.41 -0.98
N VAL A 26 2.13 -13.11 -0.71
CA VAL A 26 2.77 -12.08 -1.54
C VAL A 26 4.25 -12.03 -1.22
N LEU A 27 5.06 -12.30 -2.24
CA LEU A 27 6.52 -12.32 -2.11
C LEU A 27 7.17 -11.06 -2.71
N LEU A 28 6.47 -10.37 -3.61
CA LEU A 28 6.96 -9.16 -4.26
C LEU A 28 5.81 -8.21 -4.55
N ALA A 29 6.01 -6.91 -4.33
CA ALA A 29 5.08 -5.86 -4.73
C ALA A 29 5.85 -4.68 -5.37
N SER A 30 5.28 -4.08 -6.41
CA SER A 30 5.82 -2.87 -7.02
C SER A 30 5.39 -1.61 -6.27
N SER A 31 6.09 -0.51 -6.51
CA SER A 31 5.53 0.83 -6.28
C SER A 31 4.36 1.10 -7.25
N ALA A 32 3.64 2.21 -7.03
CA ALA A 32 2.60 2.66 -7.96
C ALA A 32 3.20 2.95 -9.34
N ILE A 33 2.58 2.36 -10.38
CA ILE A 33 2.95 2.48 -11.79
C ILE A 33 1.87 3.32 -12.50
N PRO A 34 2.22 4.34 -13.30
CA PRO A 34 1.26 5.29 -13.87
C PRO A 34 0.30 4.71 -14.92
N ASP A 35 0.57 3.53 -15.48
CA ASP A 35 -0.28 2.97 -16.52
C ASP A 35 -0.12 1.44 -16.65
N LEU A 36 -1.10 0.82 -17.31
CA LEU A 36 -1.16 -0.64 -17.48
C LEU A 36 -0.08 -1.16 -18.44
N ASP A 37 0.21 -0.44 -19.52
CA ASP A 37 1.21 -0.86 -20.52
C ASP A 37 2.60 -0.89 -19.88
N LEU A 38 2.92 0.08 -19.04
CA LEU A 38 4.14 0.12 -18.27
C LEU A 38 4.17 -0.99 -17.21
N ALA A 39 3.03 -1.32 -16.59
CA ALA A 39 2.97 -2.44 -15.65
C ALA A 39 3.28 -3.78 -16.36
N GLU A 40 2.75 -4.00 -17.56
CA GLU A 40 3.02 -5.19 -18.36
C GLU A 40 4.49 -5.25 -18.80
N ARG A 41 5.04 -4.14 -19.29
CA ARG A 41 6.47 -4.05 -19.62
C ARG A 41 7.35 -4.29 -18.40
N THR A 42 6.91 -3.86 -17.21
CA THR A 42 7.61 -4.12 -15.95
C THR A 42 7.59 -5.60 -15.59
N ILE A 43 6.50 -6.33 -15.84
CA ILE A 43 6.45 -7.80 -15.64
C ILE A 43 7.40 -8.50 -16.60
N GLU A 44 7.40 -8.15 -17.88
CA GLU A 44 8.33 -8.75 -18.85
C GLU A 44 9.78 -8.45 -18.49
N TRP A 45 10.04 -7.22 -18.04
CA TRP A 45 11.33 -6.85 -17.51
C TRP A 45 11.70 -7.70 -16.29
N LEU A 46 10.79 -7.90 -15.31
CA LEU A 46 11.01 -8.75 -14.13
C LEU A 46 11.31 -10.22 -14.50
N ARG A 47 10.69 -10.73 -15.57
CA ARG A 47 10.98 -12.08 -16.08
C ARG A 47 12.40 -12.19 -16.62
N LEU A 48 12.80 -11.27 -17.49
CA LEU A 48 14.16 -11.23 -18.03
C LEU A 48 15.19 -10.94 -16.94
N ALA A 49 14.80 -10.12 -15.98
CA ALA A 49 15.62 -9.72 -14.86
C ALA A 49 16.08 -10.91 -14.03
N LEU A 50 15.11 -11.63 -13.48
CA LEU A 50 15.36 -12.68 -12.52
C LEU A 50 16.06 -13.90 -13.14
N GLN A 51 15.94 -14.10 -14.45
CA GLN A 51 16.70 -15.12 -15.19
C GLN A 51 18.18 -14.78 -15.34
N LYS A 52 18.48 -13.50 -15.45
CA LYS A 52 19.79 -13.06 -15.89
C LYS A 52 20.77 -13.02 -14.73
N ASP A 53 20.39 -12.84 -13.47
CA ASP A 53 21.34 -12.68 -12.34
C ASP A 53 22.32 -11.48 -12.47
N TRP A 54 22.63 -10.95 -13.66
CA TRP A 54 23.66 -9.92 -13.89
C TRP A 54 23.24 -8.46 -13.68
N LEU A 55 21.94 -8.16 -13.57
CA LEU A 55 21.45 -6.76 -13.57
C LEU A 55 20.86 -6.30 -12.24
N TYR A 56 20.90 -7.13 -11.19
CA TYR A 56 20.16 -6.87 -9.95
C TYR A 56 21.10 -6.77 -8.76
N GLN A 57 21.09 -5.60 -8.12
CA GLN A 57 21.30 -5.58 -6.69
C GLN A 57 19.99 -6.03 -6.05
N ILE A 58 19.90 -7.31 -5.70
CA ILE A 58 18.95 -7.74 -4.68
C ILE A 58 19.40 -7.08 -3.39
N GLY A 59 18.87 -5.88 -3.15
CA GLY A 59 19.19 -5.09 -1.98
C GLY A 59 18.54 -5.75 -0.78
N ARG A 60 19.33 -6.43 0.03
CA ARG A 60 18.88 -6.97 1.32
C ARG A 60 18.86 -5.84 2.33
N ALA A 61 17.70 -5.60 2.92
CA ALA A 61 17.54 -4.62 3.96
C ALA A 61 16.94 -5.29 5.20
N TYR A 62 17.26 -4.74 6.36
CA TYR A 62 16.62 -5.11 7.61
C TYR A 62 15.78 -3.92 8.05
N GLN A 63 14.46 -4.07 7.97
CA GLN A 63 13.55 -3.10 8.58
C GLN A 63 13.21 -3.56 10.00
N ALA A 64 12.59 -2.68 10.80
CA ALA A 64 12.16 -2.98 12.17
C ALA A 64 11.29 -4.25 12.27
N ASN A 65 10.63 -4.64 11.16
CA ASN A 65 9.72 -5.78 11.09
C ASN A 65 10.34 -7.06 10.48
N GLY A 66 11.63 -7.05 10.12
CA GLY A 66 12.34 -8.22 9.60
C GLY A 66 13.16 -7.97 8.33
N PRO A 67 13.90 -9.00 7.86
CA PRO A 67 14.63 -8.96 6.59
C PRO A 67 13.68 -8.81 5.41
N MET A 68 14.06 -8.00 4.44
CA MET A 68 13.35 -7.82 3.17
C MET A 68 14.36 -7.72 2.03
N PHE A 69 13.90 -7.93 0.81
CA PHE A 69 14.70 -7.69 -0.38
C PHE A 69 14.02 -6.72 -1.34
N THR A 70 14.84 -6.03 -2.13
CA THR A 70 14.40 -5.10 -3.16
C THR A 70 14.98 -5.52 -4.51
N LEU A 71 14.21 -5.32 -5.56
CA LEU A 71 14.65 -5.46 -6.95
C LEU A 71 14.76 -4.07 -7.55
N SER A 72 16.00 -3.69 -7.86
CA SER A 72 16.31 -2.39 -8.43
C SER A 72 16.71 -2.53 -9.90
N ALA A 73 16.22 -1.60 -10.72
CA ALA A 73 16.73 -1.33 -12.05
C ALA A 73 17.77 -0.20 -11.97
N PRO A 74 18.53 0.08 -13.05
CA PRO A 74 19.46 1.21 -13.10
C PRO A 74 18.83 2.58 -12.79
N PHE A 75 17.51 2.70 -12.92
CA PHE A 75 16.74 3.92 -12.66
C PHE A 75 16.04 3.95 -11.28
N GLY A 76 16.22 2.94 -10.43
CA GLY A 76 15.67 2.92 -9.07
C GLY A 76 15.06 1.59 -8.63
N VAL A 77 14.50 1.56 -7.42
CA VAL A 77 13.78 0.39 -6.88
C VAL A 77 12.47 0.20 -7.63
N VAL A 78 12.27 -0.97 -8.22
CA VAL A 78 11.06 -1.32 -9.00
C VAL A 78 10.08 -2.10 -8.14
N CYS A 79 10.59 -3.05 -7.34
CA CYS A 79 9.78 -3.88 -6.47
C CYS A 79 10.47 -4.16 -5.14
N SER A 80 9.67 -4.45 -4.12
CA SER A 80 10.12 -4.83 -2.78
C SER A 80 9.29 -5.99 -2.25
N SER A 81 9.92 -6.86 -1.48
CA SER A 81 9.21 -7.86 -0.70
C SER A 81 8.58 -7.25 0.55
N PRO A 82 7.52 -7.85 1.10
CA PRO A 82 7.20 -7.62 2.51
C PRO A 82 8.35 -8.10 3.41
N PRO A 83 8.40 -7.66 4.68
CA PRO A 83 9.35 -8.17 5.65
C PRO A 83 9.08 -9.65 5.95
N PHE A 84 10.13 -10.45 5.94
CA PHE A 84 10.12 -11.86 6.29
C PHE A 84 10.43 -12.05 7.77
N THR A 85 10.06 -13.21 8.31
CA THR A 85 10.33 -13.61 9.69
C THR A 85 11.81 -13.95 9.96
N SER A 86 12.58 -14.30 8.92
CA SER A 86 13.98 -14.72 9.04
C SER A 86 14.74 -14.51 7.74
N SER A 87 16.08 -14.42 7.81
CA SER A 87 16.91 -14.34 6.60
C SER A 87 16.73 -15.60 5.73
N ASP A 88 16.58 -16.78 6.34
CA ASP A 88 16.42 -18.04 5.61
C ASP A 88 15.09 -18.13 4.87
N SER A 89 14.00 -17.55 5.41
CA SER A 89 12.73 -17.47 4.68
C SER A 89 12.81 -16.47 3.52
N MET A 90 13.54 -15.37 3.70
CA MET A 90 13.83 -14.42 2.63
C MET A 90 14.64 -15.06 1.49
N GLU A 91 15.75 -15.76 1.79
CA GLU A 91 16.57 -16.43 0.76
C GLU A 91 15.79 -17.51 0.01
N ARG A 92 14.94 -18.27 0.72
CA ARG A 92 14.03 -19.24 0.08
C ARG A 92 13.04 -18.56 -0.87
N ALA A 93 12.48 -17.43 -0.47
CA ALA A 93 11.58 -16.66 -1.33
C ALA A 93 12.30 -16.11 -2.58
N VAL A 94 13.54 -15.63 -2.43
CA VAL A 94 14.37 -15.18 -3.57
C VAL A 94 14.62 -16.34 -4.54
N ALA A 95 15.05 -17.51 -4.03
CA ALA A 95 15.29 -18.69 -4.87
C ALA A 95 14.02 -19.15 -5.60
N TYR A 96 12.87 -19.14 -4.90
CA TYR A 96 11.58 -19.45 -5.49
C TYR A 96 11.24 -18.47 -6.63
N ILE A 97 11.31 -17.16 -6.37
CA ILE A 97 10.98 -16.12 -7.35
C ILE A 97 11.80 -16.24 -8.63
N LYS A 98 13.12 -16.50 -8.52
CA LYS A 98 14.00 -16.66 -9.69
C LYS A 98 13.53 -17.72 -10.68
N THR A 99 12.85 -18.76 -10.19
CA THR A 99 12.34 -19.86 -11.02
C THR A 99 10.88 -19.67 -11.39
N ALA A 100 10.04 -19.27 -10.43
CA ALA A 100 8.59 -19.23 -10.59
C ALA A 100 8.12 -18.09 -11.51
N VAL A 101 8.81 -16.94 -11.51
CA VAL A 101 8.40 -15.75 -12.27
C VAL A 101 8.36 -15.99 -13.79
N VAL A 102 9.23 -16.85 -14.31
CA VAL A 102 9.38 -17.09 -15.75
C VAL A 102 8.09 -17.60 -16.40
N ALA A 103 7.39 -18.52 -15.73
CA ALA A 103 6.18 -19.16 -16.24
C ALA A 103 4.90 -18.67 -15.52
N ALA A 104 5.03 -17.68 -14.63
CA ALA A 104 3.92 -17.21 -13.84
C ALA A 104 2.85 -16.53 -14.71
N PRO A 105 1.58 -16.97 -14.63
CA PRO A 105 0.48 -16.30 -15.32
C PRO A 105 0.28 -14.88 -14.78
N VAL A 106 -0.24 -13.99 -15.62
CA VAL A 106 -0.59 -12.61 -15.26
C VAL A 106 -2.11 -12.48 -15.19
N LEU A 107 -2.62 -12.18 -14.01
CA LEU A 107 -4.01 -11.84 -13.76
C LEU A 107 -4.16 -10.32 -13.70
N LYS A 108 -4.99 -9.75 -14.57
CA LYS A 108 -5.32 -8.32 -14.54
C LYS A 108 -6.59 -8.15 -13.72
N LEU A 109 -6.47 -7.48 -12.59
CA LEU A 109 -7.55 -7.21 -11.66
C LEU A 109 -7.88 -5.72 -11.75
N SER A 110 -8.97 -5.40 -12.46
CA SER A 110 -9.55 -4.07 -12.41
C SER A 110 -10.07 -3.82 -10.99
N GLY A 111 -9.57 -2.75 -10.36
CA GLY A 111 -9.97 -2.34 -9.01
C GLY A 111 -11.49 -2.21 -8.92
N SER A 112 -12.15 -3.24 -8.39
CA SER A 112 -13.57 -3.19 -8.12
C SER A 112 -13.77 -2.28 -6.91
N ARG A 113 -14.09 -1.02 -7.17
CA ARG A 113 -14.69 -0.13 -6.18
C ARG A 113 -16.17 -0.50 -5.99
N GLU A 114 -16.47 -1.78 -5.77
CA GLU A 114 -17.84 -2.29 -5.66
C GLU A 114 -17.94 -3.58 -4.82
N ALA A 115 -17.17 -3.66 -3.74
CA ALA A 115 -17.51 -4.55 -2.62
C ALA A 115 -18.36 -3.78 -1.59
N ARG A 116 -19.62 -3.52 -1.98
CA ARG A 116 -20.84 -3.60 -1.14
C ARG A 116 -20.65 -3.21 0.35
N MET A 117 -20.83 -1.93 0.69
CA MET A 117 -21.44 -1.64 2.00
C MET A 117 -22.84 -2.28 1.98
N PRO A 118 -23.25 -3.07 2.99
CA PRO A 118 -24.67 -3.35 3.14
C PRO A 118 -25.38 -2.01 3.35
N ALA A 119 -26.35 -1.72 2.51
CA ALA A 119 -27.25 -0.59 2.71
C ALA A 119 -27.80 -0.66 4.14
N PRO A 120 -27.83 0.46 4.89
CA PRO A 120 -28.53 0.48 6.17
C PRO A 120 -29.96 0.02 5.89
N SER A 121 -30.38 -1.06 6.55
CA SER A 121 -31.72 -1.59 6.40
C SER A 121 -32.72 -0.48 6.67
N THR A 122 -33.38 -0.03 5.60
CA THR A 122 -34.62 0.73 5.69
C THR A 122 -35.67 -0.20 6.28
N ALA A 123 -35.73 -0.26 7.61
CA ALA A 123 -36.91 -0.75 8.30
C ALA A 123 -38.04 0.24 7.98
N SER A 124 -38.89 -0.12 7.03
CA SER A 124 -40.12 0.59 6.73
C SER A 124 -41.23 -0.42 6.50
N MET A 125 -42.01 -0.65 7.56
CA MET A 125 -43.41 -1.03 7.52
C MET A 125 -44.05 -0.37 8.77
N THR A 126 -44.75 0.76 8.60
CA THR A 126 -46.22 0.90 8.60
C THR A 126 -46.89 0.40 9.88
N GLY A 127 -47.64 1.18 10.66
CA GLY A 127 -48.10 2.55 10.52
C GLY A 127 -48.96 2.97 11.74
N SER A 128 -49.33 4.25 11.80
CA SER A 128 -50.63 4.76 12.27
C SER A 128 -50.54 6.28 12.44
N GLN A 129 -51.56 6.97 11.93
CA GLN A 129 -51.82 8.39 12.12
C GLN A 129 -51.72 8.80 13.60
N VAL A 130 -51.33 10.05 13.87
CA VAL A 130 -52.25 11.13 14.32
C VAL A 130 -51.44 12.42 14.58
N GLU A 131 -51.84 13.42 13.81
CA GLU A 131 -51.88 14.90 13.97
C GLU A 131 -50.67 15.81 14.27
N PRO A 132 -50.66 17.03 13.66
CA PRO A 132 -49.65 18.06 13.84
C PRO A 132 -50.07 19.09 14.90
N ALA A 133 -49.13 19.53 15.74
CA ALA A 133 -49.29 20.74 16.54
C ALA A 133 -47.96 21.49 16.69
N THR A 134 -47.84 22.55 15.88
CA THR A 134 -47.43 23.91 16.29
C THR A 134 -46.27 24.11 17.27
N SER A 135 -45.19 24.67 16.70
CA SER A 135 -44.65 26.02 16.98
C SER A 135 -43.92 26.34 18.32
N PHE A 136 -42.99 27.31 18.17
CA PHE A 136 -42.21 28.06 19.18
C PHE A 136 -41.01 27.31 19.80
N SER A 137 -39.81 27.87 19.96
CA SER A 137 -39.27 29.22 19.70
C SER A 137 -37.74 29.18 19.86
N ARG A 138 -37.08 30.17 19.23
CA ARG A 138 -35.98 31.04 19.75
C ARG A 138 -35.39 30.62 21.10
N THR A 139 -34.08 30.60 21.31
CA THR A 139 -33.10 31.72 21.30
C THR A 139 -31.72 31.09 21.57
N ALA A 140 -30.65 31.44 20.84
CA ALA A 140 -29.61 32.42 21.22
C ALA A 140 -28.77 31.99 22.46
N LEU A 141 -27.43 32.02 22.49
CA LEU A 141 -26.53 33.19 22.48
C LEU A 141 -25.09 32.63 22.55
N GLN A 142 -24.20 33.04 21.64
CA GLN A 142 -23.01 33.87 21.91
C GLN A 142 -21.75 33.22 22.51
N LYS A 143 -20.64 33.52 21.78
CA LYS A 143 -19.30 33.96 22.25
C LYS A 143 -18.44 32.90 22.97
N LYS A 144 -17.16 32.71 22.64
CA LYS A 144 -16.11 33.71 22.43
C LYS A 144 -15.00 33.18 21.51
N GLN A 145 -14.58 34.02 20.58
CA GLN A 145 -13.23 34.07 19.99
C GLN A 145 -12.40 35.09 20.84
N PRO A 146 -11.12 35.41 20.53
CA PRO A 146 -9.83 34.70 20.69
C PRO A 146 -8.87 35.59 21.56
N PRO A 147 -7.60 35.91 21.21
CA PRO A 147 -6.32 35.17 21.07
C PRO A 147 -5.25 35.64 22.11
N ALA A 148 -3.95 35.49 21.77
CA ALA A 148 -2.78 36.25 22.27
C ALA A 148 -2.07 35.62 23.50
N HIS A 149 -0.74 35.63 23.69
CA HIS A 149 0.46 36.04 22.95
C HIS A 149 1.66 35.68 23.87
N THR A 150 2.88 35.56 23.31
CA THR A 150 4.22 35.82 23.94
C THR A 150 4.65 34.97 25.16
N GLU A 151 5.92 34.61 25.40
CA GLU A 151 7.20 35.10 24.88
C GLU A 151 8.36 34.12 25.14
N SER A 152 9.49 34.47 24.53
CA SER A 152 10.84 33.89 24.54
C SER A 152 11.65 34.24 25.80
N MET A 153 12.60 33.39 26.23
CA MET A 153 13.98 33.83 26.49
C MET A 153 14.95 32.69 26.87
N ALA A 154 16.05 32.64 26.10
CA ALA A 154 17.47 32.52 26.49
C ALA A 154 17.97 31.44 27.47
N GLY A 155 19.03 30.75 27.03
CA GLY A 155 19.91 29.96 27.91
C GLY A 155 21.17 29.44 27.21
N ARG A 156 22.03 30.34 26.70
CA ARG A 156 23.43 30.02 26.37
C ARG A 156 24.16 29.59 27.65
N SER A 157 24.96 28.52 27.59
CA SER A 157 26.32 28.49 28.14
C SER A 157 27.06 27.22 27.73
N ALA A 158 28.28 27.42 27.25
CA ALA A 158 29.27 26.40 26.98
C ALA A 158 29.82 25.82 28.30
N SER A 159 30.34 24.59 28.25
CA SER A 159 31.62 24.28 28.90
C SER A 159 32.29 23.07 28.24
N ARG A 160 33.54 23.35 27.88
CA ARG A 160 34.59 22.47 27.41
C ARG A 160 35.33 21.92 28.63
N GLU A 161 36.18 20.92 28.36
CA GLU A 161 37.30 20.37 29.15
C GLU A 161 37.04 18.93 29.65
N ARG A 162 37.90 17.98 29.28
CA ARG A 162 39.28 17.75 29.76
C ARG A 162 39.31 17.48 31.25
#